data_AF-A0A2V8XY91-F1
#
_entry.id   AF-A0A2V8XY91-F1
#
_cell.length_a   1.000
_cell.length_b   1.000
_cell.length_c   1.000
_cell.angle_alpha   90.00
_cell.angle_beta   90.00
_cell.angle_gamma   90.00
#
_symmetry.space_group_name_H-M   'P 1'
#
loop_
_entity.id
_entity.type
_entity.pdbx_description
1 polymer ?
#
loop_
_entity_poly.entity_id
_entity_poly.type
_entity_poly.pdbx_seq_one_letter_code
_entity_poly.pdbx_strand_id
1 'polypeptide(L)'
;MAKPSGENLNVTCPCCQAKLTVDPVFGAILSHEAPPKAGPSVDLENAQGILAEQTRQREDKFADSWFQETHKEDILTKKFEEAMKKAKDAPVTKPVRNFDLD
;
A
#
# COMPACT_ATOMS: atom_id res chain seq x y z
N MET A 1 -13.14 -21.12 -41.12
CA MET A 1 -13.45 -19.87 -40.40
C MET A 1 -12.21 -18.99 -40.45
N ALA A 2 -12.14 -18.02 -41.36
CA ALA A 2 -10.97 -17.15 -41.49
C ALA A 2 -10.91 -16.20 -40.28
N LYS A 3 -9.79 -16.19 -39.54
CA LYS A 3 -9.58 -15.28 -38.42
C LYS A 3 -9.36 -13.87 -39.02
N PRO A 4 -10.17 -12.86 -38.68
CA PRO A 4 -9.91 -11.49 -39.09
C PRO A 4 -8.58 -11.04 -38.47
N SER A 5 -7.53 -10.96 -39.29
CA SER A 5 -6.21 -10.49 -38.90
C SER A 5 -6.15 -8.98 -39.14
N GLY A 6 -6.69 -8.21 -38.19
CA GLY A 6 -6.44 -6.77 -38.11
C GLY A 6 -5.10 -6.53 -37.42
N GLU A 7 -4.25 -5.67 -37.99
CA GLU A 7 -3.02 -5.24 -37.33
C GLU A 7 -3.37 -4.40 -36.10
N ASN A 8 -2.63 -4.60 -35.00
CA ASN A 8 -2.89 -3.88 -33.75
C ASN A 8 -2.54 -2.40 -33.90
N LEU A 9 -3.43 -1.51 -33.44
CA LEU A 9 -3.20 -0.07 -33.44
C LEU A 9 -2.45 0.38 -32.19
N ASN A 10 -1.42 1.20 -32.35
CA ASN A 10 -0.78 1.90 -31.24
C ASN A 10 -1.35 3.32 -31.12
N VAL A 11 -2.05 3.61 -30.03
CA VAL A 11 -2.73 4.88 -29.78
C VAL A 11 -2.29 5.45 -28.44
N THR A 12 -2.15 6.77 -28.34
CA THR A 12 -1.86 7.46 -27.07
C THR A 12 -3.17 7.89 -26.40
N CYS A 13 -3.39 7.58 -25.12
CA CYS A 13 -4.58 8.06 -24.42
C CYS A 13 -4.51 9.59 -24.27
N PRO A 14 -5.52 10.36 -24.72
CA PRO A 14 -5.58 11.80 -24.46
C PRO A 14 -5.73 12.13 -22.97
N CYS A 15 -6.18 11.16 -22.17
CA CYS A 15 -6.45 11.30 -20.74
C CYS A 15 -5.17 11.29 -19.87
N CYS A 16 -4.27 10.34 -20.12
CA CYS A 16 -3.15 10.04 -19.26
C CYS A 16 -1.83 9.88 -20.04
N GLN A 17 -1.83 10.13 -21.35
CA GLN A 17 -0.66 10.00 -22.22
C GLN A 17 -0.03 8.59 -22.25
N ALA A 18 -0.74 7.58 -21.75
CA ALA A 18 -0.30 6.18 -21.83
C ALA A 18 -0.29 5.70 -23.29
N LYS A 19 0.67 4.82 -23.62
CA LYS A 19 0.69 4.12 -24.91
C LYS A 19 -0.20 2.88 -24.78
N LEU A 20 -1.19 2.78 -25.66
CA LEU A 20 -2.16 1.68 -25.70
C LEU A 20 -1.98 0.90 -27.01
N THR A 21 -1.95 -0.42 -26.91
CA THR A 21 -2.07 -1.29 -28.08
C THR A 21 -3.50 -1.80 -28.13
N VAL A 22 -4.23 -1.51 -29.20
CA VAL A 22 -5.66 -1.77 -29.36
C VAL A 22 -5.88 -2.74 -30.51
N ASP A 23 -6.70 -3.77 -30.29
CA ASP A 23 -7.20 -4.65 -31.34
C ASP A 23 -8.44 -4.01 -32.00
N PRO A 24 -8.37 -3.63 -33.29
CA PRO A 24 -9.48 -2.95 -33.96
C PRO A 24 -10.68 -3.87 -34.26
N VAL A 25 -10.49 -5.19 -34.26
CA VAL A 25 -11.55 -6.16 -34.57
C VAL A 25 -12.45 -6.37 -33.37
N PHE A 26 -11.86 -6.49 -32.18
CA PHE A 26 -12.59 -6.72 -30.93
C PHE A 26 -12.83 -5.45 -30.12
N GLY A 27 -12.21 -4.32 -30.51
CA GLY A 27 -12.30 -3.06 -29.78
C GLY A 27 -11.67 -3.12 -28.38
N ALA A 28 -10.71 -4.04 -28.18
CA ALA A 28 -10.11 -4.32 -26.87
C ALA A 28 -8.71 -3.71 -26.74
N ILE A 29 -8.36 -3.27 -25.53
CA ILE A 29 -7.00 -2.83 -25.20
C ILE A 29 -6.18 -4.08 -24.83
N LEU A 30 -5.15 -4.38 -25.61
CA LEU A 30 -4.24 -5.50 -25.41
C LEU A 30 -3.07 -5.16 -24.48
N SER A 31 -2.59 -3.92 -24.51
CA SER A 31 -1.47 -3.45 -23.67
C SER A 31 -1.68 -2.01 -23.22
N HIS A 32 -1.26 -1.71 -21.99
CA HIS A 32 -1.26 -0.39 -21.40
C HIS A 32 0.12 -0.09 -20.78
N GLU A 33 0.89 0.79 -21.42
CA GLU A 33 2.12 1.34 -20.88
C GLU A 33 1.85 2.74 -20.32
N ALA A 34 1.92 2.87 -18.99
CA ALA A 34 1.80 4.16 -18.33
C ALA A 34 2.89 5.12 -18.82
N PRO A 35 2.61 6.44 -18.93
CA PRO A 35 3.64 7.39 -19.31
C PRO A 35 4.83 7.32 -18.33
N PRO A 36 6.07 7.51 -18.81
CA PRO A 36 7.20 7.66 -17.91
C PRO A 36 6.88 8.82 -16.97
N LYS A 37 6.82 8.55 -15.66
CA LYS A 37 6.69 9.60 -14.67
C LYS A 37 7.87 10.53 -14.90
N ALA A 38 7.59 11.81 -15.19
CA ALA A 38 8.62 12.81 -15.20
C ALA A 38 9.38 12.66 -13.88
N GLY A 39 10.69 12.38 -13.98
CA GLY A 39 11.53 12.30 -12.80
C GLY A 39 11.33 13.58 -11.99
N PRO A 40 11.43 13.52 -10.65
CA PRO A 40 11.34 14.73 -9.87
C PRO A 40 12.33 15.72 -10.48
N SER A 41 11.87 16.92 -10.83
CA SER A 41 12.73 17.99 -11.31
C SER A 41 13.55 18.46 -10.11
N VAL A 42 14.48 17.61 -9.66
CA VAL A 42 15.34 17.89 -8.52
C VAL A 42 16.42 18.78 -9.07
N ASP A 43 16.25 20.07 -8.82
CA ASP A 43 17.36 21.00 -8.87
C ASP A 43 18.45 20.50 -7.91
N LEU A 44 19.65 20.29 -8.44
CA LEU A 44 20.76 19.68 -7.70
C LEU A 44 21.16 20.53 -6.48
N GLU A 45 20.84 21.82 -6.49
CA GLU A 45 21.01 22.73 -5.35
C GLU A 45 20.15 22.32 -4.14
N ASN A 46 18.95 21.77 -4.38
CA ASN A 46 18.01 21.33 -3.34
C ASN A 46 18.23 19.88 -2.89
N ALA A 47 19.13 19.14 -3.54
CA ALA A 47 19.39 17.73 -3.23
C ALA A 47 19.87 17.52 -1.78
N GLN A 48 20.66 18.45 -1.24
CA GLN A 48 21.15 18.37 0.14
C GLN A 48 20.01 18.48 1.16
N GLY A 49 19.05 19.39 0.93
CA GLY A 49 17.87 19.55 1.79
C GLY A 49 16.98 18.31 1.77
N ILE A 50 16.77 17.71 0.60
CA ILE A 50 15.99 16.47 0.46
C ILE A 50 16.67 15.32 1.20
N LEU A 51 17.98 15.18 1.09
CA LEU A 51 18.74 14.13 1.79
C LEU A 51 18.74 14.32 3.31
N ALA A 52 18.82 15.57 3.78
CA ALA A 52 18.72 15.88 5.20
C ALA A 52 17.33 15.54 5.76
N GLU A 53 16.27 15.90 5.03
CA GLU A 53 14.88 15.59 5.40
C GLU A 53 14.62 14.08 5.42
N GLN A 54 15.09 13.34 4.41
CA GLN A 54 15.00 11.88 4.40
C GLN A 54 15.76 11.23 5.57
N THR A 55 16.89 11.82 5.98
CA THR A 55 17.66 11.33 7.12
C THR A 55 16.88 11.55 8.42
N ARG A 56 16.30 12.73 8.63
CA ARG A 56 15.42 13.02 9.78
C ARG A 56 14.25 12.05 9.85
N GLN A 57 13.53 11.87 8.75
CA GLN A 57 12.40 10.94 8.70
C GLN A 57 12.81 9.48 8.98
N ARG A 58 14.03 9.08 8.64
CA ARG A 58 14.56 7.75 8.96
C ARG A 58 14.86 7.62 10.44
N GLU A 59 15.49 8.63 11.02
CA GLU A 59 15.81 8.69 12.45
C GLU A 59 14.55 8.71 13.32
N ASP A 60 13.54 9.51 12.95
CA ASP A 60 12.25 9.56 13.66
C ASP A 60 11.56 8.19 13.68
N LYS A 61 11.47 7.52 12.52
CA LYS A 61 10.90 6.16 12.43
C LYS A 61 11.68 5.14 13.25
N PHE A 62 13.00 5.28 13.30
CA PHE A 62 13.84 4.41 14.09
C PHE A 62 13.64 4.65 15.59
N ALA A 63 13.58 5.91 16.02
CA ALA A 63 13.30 6.30 17.40
C ALA A 63 11.93 5.79 17.86
N ASP A 64 10.90 5.92 17.02
CA ASP A 64 9.57 5.37 17.28
C ASP A 64 9.61 3.85 17.43
N SER A 65 10.30 3.15 16.52
CA SER A 65 10.45 1.70 16.57
C SER A 65 11.19 1.25 17.84
N TRP A 66 12.23 1.98 18.23
CA TRP A 66 13.00 1.74 19.44
C TRP A 66 12.17 1.98 20.70
N PHE A 67 11.39 3.07 20.73
CA PHE A 67 10.48 3.36 21.83
C PHE A 67 9.42 2.25 21.98
N GLN A 68 8.83 1.80 20.87
CA GLN A 68 7.85 0.70 20.88
C GLN A 68 8.48 -0.61 21.39
N GLU A 69 9.69 -0.96 20.95
CA GLU A 69 10.33 -2.21 21.38
C GLU A 69 10.74 -2.17 22.86
N THR A 70 11.25 -1.03 23.33
CA THR A 70 11.64 -0.86 24.74
C THR A 70 10.45 -0.86 25.70
N HIS A 71 9.31 -0.30 25.30
CA HIS A 71 8.10 -0.21 26.15
C HIS A 71 7.10 -1.35 25.88
N LYS A 72 7.43 -2.28 25.00
CA LYS A 72 6.55 -3.38 24.58
C LYS A 72 6.06 -4.21 25.75
N GLU A 73 6.95 -4.61 26.64
CA GLU A 73 6.63 -5.45 27.81
C GLU A 73 5.67 -4.72 28.78
N ASP A 74 5.93 -3.43 29.04
CA ASP A 74 5.07 -2.60 29.89
C ASP A 74 3.69 -2.39 29.26
N ILE A 75 3.64 -2.15 27.95
CA ILE A 75 2.39 -2.00 27.20
C ILE A 75 1.60 -3.32 27.22
N LEU A 76 2.26 -4.47 27.04
CA LEU A 76 1.61 -5.78 27.11
C LEU A 76 1.05 -6.06 28.50
N THR A 77 1.82 -5.73 29.55
CA THR A 77 1.38 -5.89 30.93
C THR A 77 0.14 -5.06 31.23
N LYS A 78 0.14 -3.77 30.85
CA LYS A 78 -1.04 -2.89 31.00
C LYS A 78 -2.25 -3.38 30.21
N LYS A 79 -2.04 -3.82 28.96
CA LYS A 79 -3.11 -4.41 28.13
C LYS A 79 -3.69 -5.67 28.77
N PHE A 80 -2.85 -6.51 29.37
CA PHE A 80 -3.28 -7.71 30.07
C PHE A 80 -4.10 -7.38 31.31
N GLU A 81 -3.66 -6.40 32.12
CA GLU A 81 -4.42 -5.92 33.28
C GLU A 81 -5.78 -5.34 32.89
N GLU A 82 -5.84 -4.54 31.83
CA GLU A 82 -7.11 -4.01 31.31
C GLU A 82 -8.01 -5.11 30.76
N ALA A 83 -7.46 -6.09 30.03
CA ALA A 83 -8.22 -7.23 29.54
C ALA A 83 -8.77 -8.09 30.69
N MET A 84 -7.98 -8.28 31.75
CA MET A 84 -8.40 -8.97 32.98
C MET A 84 -9.53 -8.23 33.70
N LYS A 85 -9.46 -6.89 33.80
CA LYS A 85 -10.56 -6.08 34.36
C LYS A 85 -11.83 -6.21 33.51
N LYS A 86 -11.72 -6.03 32.20
CA LYS A 86 -12.84 -6.21 31.25
C LYS A 86 -13.46 -7.60 31.33
N ALA A 87 -12.65 -8.65 31.48
CA ALA A 87 -13.13 -10.01 31.62
C ALA A 87 -13.88 -10.27 32.94
N LYS A 88 -13.54 -9.55 34.02
CA LYS A 88 -14.28 -9.59 35.29
C LYS A 88 -15.61 -8.85 35.22
N ASP A 89 -15.67 -7.75 34.45
CA ASP A 89 -16.86 -6.92 34.31
C ASP A 89 -17.82 -7.43 33.21
N ALA A 90 -17.34 -8.27 32.28
CA ALA A 90 -18.14 -8.82 31.21
C ALA A 90 -19.05 -9.96 31.70
N PRO A 91 -20.29 -10.06 31.19
CA PRO A 91 -21.15 -11.21 31.48
C PRO A 91 -20.48 -12.49 30.98
N VAL A 92 -20.48 -13.54 31.81
CA VAL A 92 -19.90 -14.85 31.48
C VAL A 92 -20.77 -15.53 30.43
N THR A 93 -20.60 -15.13 29.17
CA THR A 93 -21.17 -15.82 28.01
C THR A 93 -20.14 -16.81 27.48
N LYS A 94 -20.54 -18.06 27.24
CA LYS A 94 -19.68 -19.10 26.64
C LYS A 94 -19.06 -18.53 25.35
N PRO A 95 -17.72 -18.48 25.23
CA PRO A 95 -17.08 -18.08 23.98
C PRO A 95 -17.59 -18.98 22.86
N VAL A 96 -18.05 -18.37 21.76
CA VAL A 96 -18.55 -19.11 20.61
C VAL A 96 -17.41 -19.97 20.09
N ARG A 97 -17.57 -21.29 20.13
CA ARG A 97 -16.56 -22.21 19.62
C ARG A 97 -16.69 -22.24 18.11
N ASN A 98 -15.59 -22.42 17.38
CA ASN A 98 -15.65 -22.51 15.91
C ASN A 98 -16.56 -23.64 15.41
N PHE A 99 -16.83 -24.66 16.23
CA PHE A 99 -17.79 -25.74 15.97
C PHE A 99 -19.25 -25.36 16.25
N ASP A 100 -19.52 -24.26 16.96
CA ASP A 100 -20.85 -23.73 17.24
C ASP A 100 -21.29 -22.72 16.14
N LEU A 101 -20.50 -22.54 15.06
CA LEU A 101 -20.72 -21.60 13.94
C LEU A 101 -21.25 -22.28 12.66
N ASP A 102 -21.79 -23.50 12.77
CA ASP A 102 -22.45 -24.22 11.67
C ASP A 102 -23.85 -23.65 11.34
#